data_AF-A0A4Q9MV99-F1
#
_entry.id   AF-A0A4Q9MV99-F1
#
_cell.length_a   1.000
_cell.length_b   1.000
_cell.length_c   1.000
_cell.angle_alpha   90.00
_cell.angle_beta   90.00
_cell.angle_gamma   90.00
#
_symmetry.space_group_name_H-M   'P 1'
#
loop_
_entity.id
_entity.type
_entity.pdbx_description
1 polymer ?
#
loop_
_entity_poly.entity_id
_entity_poly.type
_entity_poly.pdbx_seq_one_letter_code
_entity_poly.pdbx_strand_id
1 'polypeptide(L)'
;MDPLHRRSIEEPSTHLVLSLIAIGAWCVLLLDGHGAQGAYTYFRRYPKDGYVMKTLIGALCIVNGLHTFAVLYSNYATLVQNRSSADVGAELLQSWECWMVADTACLTLLVSHLFFARRVYKLGYRPWHFVLFVGTMLALGLAFTVVCTAFA
;
A
#
# COMPACT_ATOMS: atom_id res chain seq x y z
N MET A 1 -30.85 16.95 20.41
CA MET A 1 -29.57 17.58 20.03
C MET A 1 -29.84 18.50 18.86
N ASP A 2 -29.44 19.77 18.95
CA ASP A 2 -29.73 20.76 17.91
C ASP A 2 -28.97 20.48 16.62
N PRO A 3 -29.61 20.62 15.44
CA PRO A 3 -28.99 20.37 14.14
C PRO A 3 -27.82 21.33 13.85
N LEU A 4 -27.83 22.53 14.44
CA LEU A 4 -26.74 23.50 14.37
C LEU A 4 -25.48 23.04 15.13
N HIS A 5 -25.66 22.39 16.28
CA HIS A 5 -24.54 21.87 17.06
C HIS A 5 -23.90 20.66 16.38
N ARG A 6 -24.70 19.79 15.76
CA ARG A 6 -24.22 18.63 14.99
C ARG A 6 -23.33 19.04 13.80
N ARG A 7 -23.76 20.03 13.01
CA ARG A 7 -22.97 20.57 11.89
C ARG A 7 -21.61 21.12 12.33
N SER A 8 -21.55 21.79 13.48
CA SER A 8 -20.31 22.40 13.96
C SER A 8 -19.22 21.39 14.35
N ILE A 9 -19.61 20.15 14.69
CA ILE A 9 -18.68 19.07 15.05
C ILE A 9 -18.31 18.25 13.80
N GLU A 10 -19.23 18.06 12.87
CA GLU A 10 -19.05 17.24 11.65
C GLU A 10 -18.19 17.94 10.57
N GLU A 11 -18.21 19.28 10.46
CA GLU A 11 -17.36 20.01 9.52
C GLU A 11 -15.84 19.86 9.80
N PRO A 12 -15.34 20.15 11.02
CA PRO A 12 -13.90 20.08 11.29
C PRO A 12 -13.34 18.64 11.22
N SER A 13 -14.13 17.63 11.58
CA SER A 13 -13.70 16.22 11.50
C SER A 13 -13.54 15.75 10.05
N THR A 14 -14.44 16.17 9.16
CA THR A 14 -14.43 15.78 7.75
C THR A 14 -13.19 16.32 7.01
N HIS A 15 -12.86 17.61 7.20
CA HIS A 15 -11.69 18.21 6.58
C HIS A 15 -10.38 17.58 7.04
N LEU A 16 -10.31 17.15 8.31
CA LEU A 16 -9.14 16.45 8.85
C LEU A 16 -8.95 15.09 8.15
N VAL A 17 -10.01 14.30 8.01
CA VAL A 17 -9.95 12.98 7.32
C VAL A 17 -9.52 13.14 5.87
N LEU A 18 -10.09 14.10 5.14
CA LEU A 18 -9.71 14.38 3.75
C LEU A 18 -8.23 14.78 3.63
N SER A 19 -7.75 15.62 4.55
CA SER A 19 -6.35 16.05 4.58
C SER A 19 -5.40 14.87 4.86
N LEU A 20 -5.77 13.96 5.77
CA LEU A 20 -4.99 12.76 6.06
C LEU A 20 -4.88 11.84 4.84
N ILE A 21 -5.99 11.60 4.14
CA ILE A 21 -6.01 10.78 2.92
C ILE A 21 -5.12 11.39 1.84
N ALA A 22 -5.21 12.71 1.65
CA ALA A 22 -4.37 13.42 0.69
C ALA A 22 -2.88 13.34 1.05
N ILE A 23 -2.51 13.55 2.32
CA ILE A 23 -1.12 13.41 2.79
C ILE A 23 -0.61 11.98 2.54
N GLY A 24 -1.42 10.96 2.84
CA GLY A 24 -1.10 9.56 2.56
C GLY A 24 -0.80 9.31 1.09
N ALA A 25 -1.62 9.86 0.18
CA ALA A 25 -1.40 9.75 -1.26
C ALA A 25 -0.08 10.40 -1.72
N TRP A 26 0.25 11.57 -1.18
CA TRP A 26 1.55 12.23 -1.46
C TRP A 26 2.73 11.41 -0.94
N CYS A 27 2.63 10.86 0.26
CA CYS A 27 3.66 9.99 0.81
C CYS A 27 3.88 8.76 -0.09
N VAL A 28 2.81 8.09 -0.53
CA VAL A 28 2.91 6.92 -1.41
C VAL A 28 3.59 7.27 -2.74
N LEU A 29 3.28 8.41 -3.35
CA LEU A 29 3.96 8.87 -4.57
C LEU A 29 5.47 9.08 -4.38
N LEU A 30 5.87 9.68 -3.25
CA LEU A 30 7.29 9.90 -2.94
C LEU A 30 8.02 8.57 -2.75
N LEU A 31 7.40 7.62 -2.05
CA LEU A 31 7.97 6.29 -1.84
C LEU A 31 8.09 5.51 -3.15
N ASP A 32 7.08 5.57 -4.02
CA ASP A 32 7.11 4.93 -5.35
C ASP A 32 8.22 5.51 -6.23
N GLY A 33 8.35 6.84 -6.28
CA GLY A 33 9.43 7.52 -6.99
C GLY A 33 10.82 7.08 -6.50
N HIS A 34 11.01 6.99 -5.19
CA HIS A 34 12.26 6.49 -4.61
C HIS A 34 12.52 5.02 -4.97
N GLY A 35 11.49 4.17 -4.93
CA GLY A 35 11.57 2.76 -5.35
C GLY A 35 11.96 2.61 -6.83
N ALA A 36 11.31 3.37 -7.71
CA ALA A 36 11.58 3.39 -9.14
C ALA A 36 13.01 3.85 -9.45
N GLN A 37 13.51 4.89 -8.77
CA GLN A 37 14.90 5.34 -8.90
C GLN A 37 15.90 4.25 -8.46
N GLY A 38 15.59 3.53 -7.38
CA GLY A 38 16.37 2.39 -6.91
C GLY A 38 16.42 1.26 -7.95
N ALA A 39 15.28 0.93 -8.55
CA ALA A 39 15.17 -0.07 -9.61
C ALA A 39 15.96 0.34 -10.86
N TYR A 40 15.79 1.57 -11.33
CA TYR A 40 16.53 2.12 -12.48
C TYR A 40 18.05 2.05 -12.25
N THR A 41 18.51 2.48 -11.08
CA THR A 41 19.93 2.44 -10.71
C THR A 41 20.45 1.01 -10.70
N TYR A 42 19.64 0.05 -10.23
CA TYR A 42 20.01 -1.36 -10.23
C TYR A 42 20.17 -1.91 -11.65
N PHE A 43 19.20 -1.68 -12.54
CA PHE A 43 19.29 -2.13 -13.93
C PHE A 43 20.51 -1.57 -14.66
N ARG A 44 20.85 -0.30 -14.37
CA ARG A 44 22.03 0.35 -14.94
C ARG A 44 23.35 -0.20 -14.38
N ARG A 45 23.44 -0.47 -13.07
CA ARG A 45 24.68 -0.88 -12.41
C ARG A 45 24.99 -2.38 -12.54
N TYR A 46 23.96 -3.22 -12.68
CA TYR A 46 24.11 -4.67 -12.74
C TYR A 46 23.55 -5.26 -14.05
N PRO A 47 24.09 -4.89 -15.23
CA PRO A 47 23.57 -5.36 -16.51
C PRO A 47 23.77 -6.87 -16.71
N LYS A 48 24.78 -7.47 -16.06
CA LYS A 48 25.11 -8.91 -16.17
C LYS A 48 24.40 -9.81 -15.14
N ASP A 49 23.59 -9.25 -14.25
CA ASP A 49 22.88 -10.05 -13.25
C ASP A 49 21.79 -10.92 -13.90
N GLY A 50 21.53 -12.08 -13.31
CA GLY A 50 20.63 -13.08 -13.87
C GLY A 50 19.20 -12.56 -14.08
N TYR A 51 18.54 -13.04 -15.15
CA TYR A 51 17.18 -12.63 -15.54
C TYR A 51 16.18 -12.69 -14.39
N VAL A 52 16.31 -13.66 -13.48
CA VAL A 52 15.37 -13.83 -12.36
C VAL A 52 15.36 -12.64 -11.39
N MET A 53 16.49 -11.97 -11.18
CA MET A 53 16.54 -10.80 -10.30
C MET A 53 15.93 -9.57 -10.98
N LYS A 54 16.17 -9.45 -12.30
CA LYS A 54 15.58 -8.40 -13.14
C LYS A 54 14.05 -8.53 -13.23
N THR A 55 13.54 -9.75 -13.41
CA THR A 55 12.08 -9.99 -13.42
C THR A 55 11.46 -9.69 -12.06
N LEU A 56 12.14 -10.00 -10.96
CA LEU A 56 11.62 -9.72 -9.62
C LEU A 56 11.52 -8.22 -9.33
N ILE A 57 12.55 -7.45 -9.71
CA ILE A 57 12.54 -5.98 -9.56
C ILE A 57 11.49 -5.36 -10.47
N GLY A 58 11.36 -5.84 -11.71
CA GLY A 58 10.30 -5.40 -12.62
C GLY A 58 8.90 -5.68 -12.06
N ALA A 59 8.67 -6.88 -11.53
CA ALA A 59 7.42 -7.24 -10.87
C ALA A 59 7.14 -6.36 -9.65
N LEU A 60 8.16 -6.08 -8.83
CA LEU A 60 8.04 -5.17 -7.69
C LEU A 60 7.63 -3.76 -8.11
N CYS A 61 8.25 -3.21 -9.17
CA CYS A 61 7.88 -1.90 -9.71
C CYS A 61 6.43 -1.89 -10.22
N ILE A 62 5.99 -2.93 -10.94
CA ILE A 62 4.61 -3.02 -11.45
C ILE A 62 3.61 -3.05 -10.29
N VAL A 63 3.85 -3.91 -9.30
CA VAL A 63 2.95 -4.07 -8.15
C VAL A 63 2.91 -2.80 -7.30
N ASN A 64 4.06 -2.16 -7.06
CA ASN A 64 4.11 -0.90 -6.32
C ASN A 64 3.43 0.25 -7.08
N GLY A 65 3.54 0.27 -8.41
CA GLY A 65 2.81 1.20 -9.27
C GLY A 65 1.30 0.97 -9.22
N LEU A 66 0.84 -0.29 -9.21
CA LEU A 66 -0.58 -0.63 -9.03
C LEU A 66 -1.10 -0.19 -7.66
N HIS A 67 -0.31 -0.38 -6.61
CA HIS A 67 -0.67 0.09 -5.27
C HIS A 67 -0.78 1.61 -5.22
N THR A 68 0.19 2.31 -5.80
CA THR A 68 0.19 3.78 -5.91
C THR A 68 -1.02 4.28 -6.69
N PHE A 69 -1.36 3.61 -7.80
CA PHE A 69 -2.57 3.90 -8.56
C PHE A 69 -3.85 3.72 -7.73
N ALA A 70 -3.96 2.64 -6.97
CA ALA A 70 -5.12 2.39 -6.11
C ALA A 70 -5.30 3.47 -5.03
N VAL A 71 -4.20 3.90 -4.41
CA VAL A 71 -4.21 4.98 -3.41
C VAL A 71 -4.63 6.31 -4.05
N LEU A 72 -4.09 6.64 -5.24
CA LEU A 72 -4.45 7.86 -5.97
C LEU A 72 -5.92 7.85 -6.39
N TYR A 73 -6.40 6.71 -6.87
CA TYR A 73 -7.79 6.53 -7.27
C TYR A 73 -8.74 6.69 -6.08
N SER A 74 -8.40 6.12 -4.93
CA SER A 74 -9.14 6.29 -3.67
C SER A 74 -9.18 7.75 -3.21
N ASN A 75 -8.04 8.45 -3.28
CA ASN A 75 -7.96 9.88 -2.96
C ASN A 75 -8.80 10.73 -3.93
N TYR A 76 -8.74 10.43 -5.22
CA TYR A 76 -9.57 11.09 -6.24
C TYR A 76 -11.06 10.86 -6.00
N ALA A 77 -11.47 9.61 -5.74
CA ALA A 77 -12.86 9.28 -5.43
C ALA A 77 -13.36 10.07 -4.21
N THR A 78 -12.54 10.16 -3.16
CA THR A 78 -12.91 10.88 -1.94
C THR A 78 -12.99 12.40 -2.15
N LEU A 79 -12.04 13.00 -2.87
CA LEU A 79 -11.97 14.45 -3.08
C LEU A 79 -12.91 14.98 -4.17
N VAL A 80 -13.04 14.25 -5.28
CA VAL A 80 -13.73 14.74 -6.49
C VAL A 80 -15.16 14.24 -6.59
N GLN A 81 -15.44 13.00 -6.15
CA GLN A 81 -16.81 12.48 -6.15
C GLN A 81 -17.63 12.96 -4.95
N ASN A 82 -17.12 13.94 -4.22
CA ASN A 82 -17.84 14.70 -3.20
C ASN A 82 -18.44 13.83 -2.09
N ARG A 83 -17.67 12.84 -1.58
CA ARG A 83 -17.93 12.21 -0.28
C ARG A 83 -17.59 13.21 0.83
N SER A 84 -18.31 14.33 0.89
CA SER A 84 -18.23 15.34 1.95
C SER A 84 -19.35 15.15 3.00
N SER A 85 -19.91 13.94 3.06
CA SER A 85 -20.85 13.52 4.11
C SER A 85 -20.15 13.57 5.48
N ALA A 86 -20.91 13.74 6.56
CA ALA A 86 -20.37 13.76 7.93
C ALA A 86 -19.52 12.52 8.32
N ASP A 87 -19.64 11.41 7.58
CA ASP A 87 -19.02 10.12 7.85
C ASP A 87 -18.14 9.59 6.68
N VAL A 88 -17.34 10.47 6.06
CA VAL A 88 -16.41 10.11 4.95
C VAL A 88 -15.55 8.87 5.26
N GLY A 89 -15.08 8.75 6.50
CA GLY A 89 -14.25 7.62 6.92
C GLY A 89 -14.98 6.28 6.87
N ALA A 90 -16.24 6.25 7.31
CA ALA A 90 -17.06 5.03 7.30
C ALA A 90 -17.45 4.63 5.88
N GLU A 91 -17.82 5.60 5.04
CA GLU A 91 -18.10 5.36 3.62
C GLU A 91 -16.87 4.83 2.89
N LEU A 92 -15.66 5.33 3.22
CA LEU A 92 -14.42 4.83 2.64
C LEU A 92 -14.14 3.37 3.03
N LEU A 93 -14.31 3.02 4.30
CA LEU A 93 -14.11 1.65 4.80
C LEU A 93 -15.03 0.62 4.10
N GLN A 94 -16.26 0.99 3.80
CA GLN A 94 -17.20 0.13 3.08
C GLN A 94 -16.99 0.11 1.56
N SER A 95 -16.16 1.02 1.05
CA SER A 95 -16.02 1.18 -0.38
C SER A 95 -14.97 0.25 -0.98
N TRP A 96 -15.23 -0.22 -2.20
CA TRP A 96 -14.36 -1.14 -2.92
C TRP A 96 -12.95 -0.58 -3.15
N GLU A 97 -12.80 0.76 -3.17
CA GLU A 97 -11.49 1.40 -3.30
C GLU A 97 -10.58 1.09 -2.11
N CYS A 98 -11.12 1.01 -0.89
CA CYS A 98 -10.35 0.67 0.32
C CYS A 98 -9.82 -0.77 0.26
N TRP A 99 -10.66 -1.71 -0.19
CA TRP A 99 -10.26 -3.10 -0.41
C TRP A 99 -9.17 -3.24 -1.46
N MET A 100 -9.29 -2.52 -2.58
CA MET A 100 -8.27 -2.51 -3.61
C MET A 100 -6.91 -1.97 -3.10
N VAL A 101 -6.93 -0.94 -2.25
CA VAL A 101 -5.71 -0.43 -1.59
C VAL A 101 -5.11 -1.48 -0.65
N ALA A 102 -5.94 -2.17 0.14
CA ALA A 102 -5.48 -3.22 1.05
C ALA A 102 -4.88 -4.43 0.31
N ASP A 103 -5.53 -4.90 -0.74
CA ASP A 103 -5.09 -6.03 -1.55
C ASP A 103 -3.76 -5.73 -2.26
N THR A 104 -3.65 -4.55 -2.87
CA THR A 104 -2.41 -4.12 -3.54
C THR A 104 -1.28 -3.86 -2.54
N ALA A 105 -1.57 -3.39 -1.33
CA ALA A 105 -0.58 -3.27 -0.25
C ALA A 105 -0.05 -4.65 0.16
N CYS A 106 -0.94 -5.63 0.34
CA CYS A 106 -0.56 -6.99 0.68
C CYS A 106 0.31 -7.62 -0.42
N LEU A 107 -0.08 -7.44 -1.68
CA LEU A 107 0.69 -7.93 -2.82
C LEU A 107 2.07 -7.27 -2.90
N THR A 108 2.16 -5.96 -2.65
CA THR A 108 3.43 -5.21 -2.60
C THR A 108 4.34 -5.74 -1.50
N LEU A 109 3.80 -5.99 -0.31
CA LEU A 109 4.53 -6.61 0.78
C LEU A 109 4.99 -8.01 0.39
N LEU A 110 4.14 -8.84 -0.21
CA LEU A 110 4.49 -10.20 -0.62
C LEU A 110 5.67 -10.21 -1.59
N VAL A 111 5.62 -9.40 -2.65
CA VAL A 111 6.69 -9.32 -3.65
C VAL A 111 7.98 -8.75 -3.04
N SER A 112 7.87 -7.74 -2.18
CA SER A 112 9.02 -7.17 -1.45
C SER A 112 9.71 -8.22 -0.57
N HIS A 113 8.94 -8.99 0.18
CA HIS A 113 9.44 -10.04 1.05
C HIS A 113 10.11 -11.18 0.27
N LEU A 114 9.51 -11.61 -0.85
CA LEU A 114 10.14 -12.58 -1.76
C LEU A 114 11.47 -12.06 -2.31
N PHE A 115 11.54 -10.77 -2.66
CA PHE A 115 12.78 -10.12 -3.08
C PHE A 115 13.86 -10.15 -2.01
N PHE A 116 13.52 -9.72 -0.79
CA PHE A 116 14.46 -9.76 0.33
C PHE A 116 14.90 -11.18 0.68
N ALA A 117 13.97 -12.13 0.77
CA ALA A 117 14.26 -13.53 1.07
C ALA A 117 15.23 -14.13 0.04
N ARG A 118 14.99 -13.91 -1.26
CA ARG A 118 15.88 -14.39 -2.32
C ARG A 118 17.27 -13.77 -2.24
N ARG A 119 17.34 -12.46 -1.99
CA ARG A 119 18.60 -11.72 -1.89
C ARG A 119 19.43 -12.20 -0.69
N VAL A 120 18.78 -12.42 0.45
CA VAL A 120 19.40 -12.95 1.67
C VAL A 120 19.89 -14.39 1.46
N TYR A 121 19.09 -15.25 0.83
CA TYR A 121 19.47 -16.64 0.57
C TYR A 121 20.72 -16.75 -0.32
N LYS A 122 20.88 -15.85 -1.30
CA LYS A 122 22.06 -15.82 -2.17
C LYS A 122 23.32 -15.31 -1.47
N LEU A 123 23.21 -14.63 -0.32
CA LEU A 123 24.33 -14.05 0.42
C LEU A 123 25.09 -15.06 1.30
N GLY A 124 24.75 -16.36 1.22
CA GLY A 124 25.56 -17.46 1.77
C GLY A 124 25.28 -17.82 3.23
N TYR A 125 24.63 -16.94 3.99
CA TYR A 125 24.02 -17.32 5.27
C TYR A 125 22.61 -17.85 4.98
N ARG A 126 22.22 -18.98 5.56
CA ARG A 126 20.85 -19.52 5.53
C ARG A 126 20.11 -19.10 6.81
N PRO A 127 19.72 -17.83 7.00
CA PRO A 127 19.00 -17.43 8.20
C PRO A 127 17.55 -17.91 8.07
N TRP A 128 17.32 -19.17 8.43
CA TRP A 128 15.97 -19.75 8.56
C TRP A 128 15.08 -18.85 9.42
N HIS A 129 15.65 -18.17 10.42
CA HIS A 129 14.94 -17.20 11.26
C HIS A 129 14.41 -15.99 10.49
N PHE A 130 15.15 -15.47 9.50
CA PHE A 130 14.69 -14.36 8.67
C PHE A 130 13.54 -14.79 7.75
N VAL A 131 13.67 -15.96 7.12
CA VAL A 131 12.60 -16.52 6.27
C VAL A 131 11.33 -16.79 7.09
N LEU A 132 11.48 -17.31 8.31
CA LEU A 132 10.37 -17.60 9.21
C LEU A 132 9.72 -16.32 9.75
N PHE A 133 10.51 -15.30 10.08
CA PHE A 133 10.01 -13.97 10.47
C PHE A 133 9.24 -13.30 9.33
N VAL A 134 9.79 -13.32 8.12
CA VAL A 134 9.14 -12.79 6.91
C VAL A 134 7.87 -13.57 6.58
N GLY A 135 7.90 -14.89 6.65
CA GLY A 135 6.74 -15.74 6.40
C GLY A 135 5.62 -15.54 7.41
N THR A 136 5.95 -15.34 8.69
CA THR A 136 4.96 -15.05 9.74
C THR A 136 4.35 -13.66 9.60
N MET A 137 5.14 -12.62 9.31
CA MET A 137 4.63 -11.28 8.95
C MET A 137 3.65 -11.34 7.77
N LEU A 138 3.98 -12.11 6.73
CA LEU A 138 3.13 -12.29 5.55
C LEU A 138 1.82 -13.02 5.89
N ALA A 139 1.91 -14.13 6.64
CA ALA A 139 0.75 -14.92 7.03
C ALA A 139 -0.21 -14.11 7.92
N LEU A 140 0.34 -13.29 8.84
CA LEU A 140 -0.46 -12.38 9.65
C LEU A 140 -1.12 -11.29 8.81
N GLY A 141 -0.40 -10.70 7.85
CA GLY A 141 -0.96 -9.68 6.95
C GLY A 141 -2.09 -10.22 6.06
N LEU A 142 -1.92 -11.44 5.52
CA LEU A 142 -2.94 -12.13 4.74
C LEU A 142 -4.14 -12.54 5.59
N ALA A 143 -3.90 -13.09 6.79
CA ALA A 143 -4.98 -13.44 7.71
C ALA A 143 -5.78 -12.19 8.10
N PHE A 144 -5.12 -11.08 8.38
CA PHE A 144 -5.78 -9.83 8.72
C PHE A 144 -6.62 -9.28 7.57
N THR A 145 -6.10 -9.28 6.34
CA THR A 145 -6.87 -8.84 5.15
C THR A 145 -8.07 -9.73 4.90
N VAL A 146 -7.92 -11.06 4.92
CA VAL A 146 -9.03 -12.00 4.75
C VAL A 146 -10.09 -11.85 5.84
N VAL A 147 -9.68 -11.69 7.10
CA VAL A 147 -10.60 -11.43 8.22
C VAL A 147 -11.35 -10.13 7.99
N CYS A 148 -10.64 -9.04 7.68
CA CYS A 148 -11.29 -7.76 7.41
C CYS A 148 -12.29 -7.87 6.24
N THR A 149 -11.94 -8.54 5.15
CA THR A 149 -12.86 -8.72 4.00
C THR A 149 -14.05 -9.62 4.33
N ALA A 150 -13.89 -10.60 5.21
CA ALA A 150 -14.97 -11.50 5.61
C ALA A 150 -15.96 -10.87 6.62
N PHE A 151 -15.54 -9.85 7.37
CA PHE A 151 -16.33 -9.19 8.41
C PHE A 151 -16.80 -7.77 8.04
N ALA A 152 -16.50 -7.31 6.83
CA ALA A 152 -16.98 -6.04 6.28
C ALA A 152 -18.24 -6.22 5.44
#